data_AF-A0A6I6MNA3-F1
#
_entry.id   AF-A0A6I6MNA3-F1
#
_cell.length_a   1.000
_cell.length_b   1.000
_cell.length_c   1.000
_cell.angle_alpha   90.00
_cell.angle_beta   90.00
_cell.angle_gamma   90.00
#
_symmetry.space_group_name_H-M   'P 1'
#
loop_
_entity.id
_entity.type
_entity.pdbx_description
1 polymer ?
#
loop_
_entity_poly.entity_id
_entity_poly.type
_entity_poly.pdbx_seq_one_letter_code
_entity_poly.pdbx_strand_id
1 'polypeptide(L)' 'MAEQHVVEVPLRERAERQIALAKATGSKAYPSADYRVVFVERRDGTRETVRIETAPH' A
#
# COMPACT_ATOMS: atom_id res chain seq x y z
N MET A 1 13.71 18.72 -17.99
CA MET A 1 12.47 19.02 -17.25
C MET A 1 11.61 17.76 -17.24
N ALA A 2 10.82 17.60 -16.20
CA ALA A 2 10.18 16.36 -15.76
C ALA A 2 9.29 15.71 -16.82
N GLU A 3 9.52 14.43 -17.09
CA GLU A 3 8.54 13.56 -17.73
C GLU A 3 8.56 12.21 -17.00
N GLN A 4 7.90 12.16 -15.85
CA GLN A 4 7.53 10.91 -15.19
C GLN A 4 6.04 10.69 -15.39
N HIS A 5 5.69 10.12 -16.53
CA HIS A 5 4.30 9.76 -16.87
C HIS A 5 4.22 8.27 -17.24
N VAL A 6 4.81 7.38 -16.43
CA VAL A 6 4.70 5.92 -16.62
C VAL A 6 4.70 5.20 -15.26
N VAL A 7 3.73 5.45 -14.35
CA VAL A 7 3.57 4.65 -13.11
C VAL A 7 2.22 4.87 -12.39
N GLU A 8 1.10 5.05 -13.07
CA GLU A 8 -0.20 5.08 -12.36
C GLU A 8 -0.75 3.66 -12.06
N VAL A 9 -0.37 2.66 -12.86
CA VAL A 9 -0.86 1.28 -12.72
C VAL A 9 -0.14 0.42 -11.64
N PRO A 10 1.17 0.55 -11.32
CA PRO A 10 1.83 -0.38 -10.39
C PRO A 10 1.56 -0.12 -8.91
N LEU A 11 1.16 1.09 -8.51
CA LEU A 11 0.96 1.41 -7.08
C LEU A 11 -0.35 0.85 -6.54
N ARG A 12 -1.44 1.01 -7.30
CA ARG A 12 -2.75 0.50 -6.92
C ARG A 12 -2.75 -1.02 -6.76
N GLU A 13 -2.22 -1.76 -7.74
CA GLU A 13 -2.17 -3.22 -7.67
C GLU A 13 -1.30 -3.73 -6.52
N ARG A 14 -0.15 -3.07 -6.26
CA ARG A 14 0.71 -3.41 -5.11
C ARG A 14 0.00 -3.16 -3.79
N ALA A 15 -0.68 -2.02 -3.66
CA ALA A 15 -1.45 -1.70 -2.47
C ALA A 15 -2.59 -2.71 -2.26
N GLU A 16 -3.34 -3.05 -3.32
CA GLU A 16 -4.42 -4.05 -3.26
C GLU A 16 -3.90 -5.44 -2.86
N ARG A 17 -2.76 -5.89 -3.39
CA ARG A 17 -2.12 -7.15 -2.95
C ARG A 17 -1.75 -7.13 -1.46
N GLN A 18 -1.16 -6.04 -0.97
CA GLN A 18 -0.79 -5.91 0.44
C GLN A 18 -2.05 -5.93 1.33
N ILE A 19 -3.11 -5.25 0.92
CA ILE A 19 -4.39 -5.26 1.63
C ILE A 19 -4.98 -6.68 1.67
N ALA A 20 -4.96 -7.41 0.55
CA ALA A 20 -5.46 -8.78 0.49
C ALA A 20 -4.69 -9.71 1.45
N LEU A 21 -3.36 -9.60 1.50
CA LEU A 21 -2.49 -10.36 2.41
C LEU A 21 -2.77 -10.02 3.88
N ALA A 22 -2.93 -8.74 4.20
CA ALA A 22 -3.27 -8.29 5.54
C ALA A 22 -4.68 -8.75 5.98
N LYS A 23 -5.66 -8.73 5.06
CA LYS A 23 -7.00 -9.26 5.32
C LYS A 23 -6.99 -10.78 5.50
N ALA A 24 -6.19 -11.50 4.73
CA ALA A 24 -6.02 -12.95 4.87
C ALA A 24 -5.44 -13.36 6.23
N THR A 25 -4.61 -12.51 6.84
CA THR A 25 -4.07 -12.70 8.19
C THR A 25 -5.02 -12.22 9.30
N GLY A 26 -6.23 -11.77 8.96
CA GLY A 26 -7.22 -11.29 9.92
C GLY A 26 -7.00 -9.85 10.39
N SER A 27 -6.16 -9.09 9.70
CA SER A 27 -5.94 -7.67 9.95
C SER A 27 -6.82 -6.81 9.04
N LYS A 28 -7.21 -5.63 9.49
CA LYS A 28 -7.89 -4.65 8.64
C LYS A 28 -6.82 -3.88 7.87
N ALA A 29 -6.96 -3.77 6.56
CA ALA A 29 -6.02 -2.98 5.77
C ALA A 29 -6.75 -2.05 4.79
N TYR A 30 -6.24 -0.83 4.65
CA TYR A 30 -6.79 0.21 3.79
C TYR A 30 -5.66 0.99 3.08
N PRO A 31 -5.81 1.29 1.78
CA PRO A 31 -4.84 2.11 1.06
C PRO A 31 -5.06 3.59 1.36
N SER A 32 -3.99 4.38 1.28
CA SER A 32 -4.09 5.84 1.16
C SER A 32 -4.65 6.22 -0.21
N ALA A 33 -5.21 7.42 -0.33
CA ALA A 33 -5.80 7.94 -1.58
C ALA A 33 -4.80 7.89 -2.75
N ASP A 34 -3.52 8.16 -2.48
CA ASP A 34 -2.44 8.14 -3.46
C ASP A 34 -1.81 6.75 -3.70
N TYR A 35 -2.33 5.69 -3.05
CA TYR A 35 -1.80 4.31 -3.10
C TYR A 35 -0.31 4.14 -2.70
N ARG A 36 0.33 5.21 -2.20
CA ARG A 36 1.72 5.20 -1.72
C ARG A 36 1.88 4.59 -0.33
N VAL A 37 0.78 4.43 0.40
CA VAL A 37 0.78 3.93 1.78
C VAL A 37 -0.39 2.98 1.95
N VAL A 38 -0.16 1.88 2.67
CA VAL A 38 -1.18 0.94 3.14
C VAL A 38 -1.13 0.94 4.66
N PHE A 39 -2.27 1.22 5.27
CA PHE A 39 -2.43 1.16 6.71
C PHE A 39 -2.99 -0.21 7.07
N VAL A 40 -2.32 -0.91 7.98
CA VAL A 40 -2.71 -2.24 8.46
C VAL A 40 -2.98 -2.15 9.96
N GLU A 41 -4.23 -2.35 10.37
CA GLU A 41 -4.66 -2.45 11.76
C GLU A 41 -4.81 -3.92 12.12
N ARG A 42 -3.91 -4.40 12.99
CA ARG A 42 -3.92 -5.78 13.49
C ARG A 42 -4.95 -5.95 14.60
N ARG A 43 -5.34 -7.19 14.89
CA ARG A 43 -6.33 -7.52 15.94
C ARG A 43 -5.93 -7.01 17.33
N ASP A 44 -4.63 -6.88 17.60
CA ASP A 44 -4.07 -6.39 18.85
C ASP A 44 -4.23 -4.86 19.03
N GLY A 45 -4.82 -4.16 18.05
CA GLY A 45 -4.95 -2.71 18.05
C GLY A 45 -3.70 -1.97 17.54
N THR A 46 -2.63 -2.71 17.24
CA THR A 46 -1.42 -2.16 16.61
C THR A 46 -1.72 -1.73 15.17
N ARG A 47 -1.34 -0.49 14.85
CA ARG A 47 -1.41 0.09 13.50
C ARG A 47 -0.03 0.13 12.88
N GLU A 48 0.11 -0.57 11.76
CA GLU A 48 1.32 -0.62 10.96
C GLU A 48 1.10 0.19 9.68
N THR A 49 2.10 0.97 9.29
CA THR A 49 2.05 1.82 8.10
C THR A 49 3.07 1.31 7.10
N VAL A 50 2.59 0.67 6.03
CA VAL A 50 3.41 0.10 4.97
C VAL A 50 3.52 1.12 3.85
N ARG A 51 4.71 1.69 3.65
CA ARG A 51 4.96 2.58 2.50
C ARG A 51 5.23 1.73 1.26
N ILE A 52 4.45 1.94 0.20
CA ILE A 52 4.69 1.37 -1.12
C ILE A 52 5.70 2.31 -1.80
N GLU A 53 6.98 2.10 -1.50
CA GLU A 53 8.05 2.83 -2.19
C GLU A 53 8.15 2.31 -3.62
N THR A 54 8.05 3.21 -4.59
CA THR A 54 8.58 2.94 -5.92
C THR A 54 10.09 2.89 -5.74
N ALA A 55 10.68 1.69 -5.83
CA ALA A 55 12.12 1.49 -5.68
C ALA A 55 12.90 2.66 -6.32
N PRO A 56 13.79 3.34 -5.59
CA PRO A 56 14.62 4.36 -6.19
C PRO A 56 15.52 3.69 -7.22
N HIS A 57 15.69 4.44 -8.30
CA HIS A 57 16.27 4.08 -9.58
C HIS A 57 17.64 3.38 -9.52
#